data_AF-A0A951HB61-F1
#
_entry.id   AF-A0A951HB61-F1
#
_cell.length_a   1.000
_cell.length_b   1.000
_cell.length_c   1.000
_cell.angle_alpha   90.00
_cell.angle_beta   90.00
_cell.angle_gamma   90.00
#
_symmetry.space_group_name_H-M   'P 1'
#
loop_
_entity.id
_entity.type
_entity.pdbx_description
1 polymer ?
#
loop_
_entity_poly.entity_id
_entity_poly.type
_entity_poly.pdbx_seq_one_letter_code
_entity_poly.pdbx_strand_id
1 'polypeptide(L)'
;MVKTAKLSPPEGVYGMRGRFLLIVLSLAVGYPAYAQDVTPEEPVAPATQSPYAQTTLSPAVAYGGFKTYHITMTTRLVIPNDGRTVTGLRVWHAMPPAQPWSNTDTSLGATDISCSPATAIAHHDAKWDAYSRLWNITQPLPRGVPLNFSSQLTVRSAARSLKVAGLHVKWPENFTPPQDVPDDIAKVADAIKATHDPITAVVEFCRVIAHEIQYDASVPYPPSDIDSILRYRRGHCGHRFAVFKRLCYRVGIPVRSIVGLNLGVPDGLHGSLAAIRADYTNVHTWGEVYFEGVGWVEVEPAATKNPYYIPARYIQNNRWYQNYVVWVNENNKWKMTKWDNTNGHYTSEYNLANTISFKFSATPSAPSTTIAAPAGPGEAQDTAAVEKPTSDPALVP
;
A
#
# COMPACT_ATOMS: atom_id res chain seq x y z
N MET A 1 33.56 -2.52 17.84
CA MET A 1 33.53 -1.44 16.85
C MET A 1 32.86 -1.96 15.58
N VAL A 2 31.58 -1.64 15.37
CA VAL A 2 30.81 -2.13 14.22
C VAL A 2 30.74 -1.00 13.20
N LYS A 3 31.29 -1.21 12.01
CA LYS A 3 31.19 -0.28 10.87
C LYS A 3 29.73 -0.27 10.40
N THR A 4 29.05 0.86 10.53
CA THR A 4 27.79 1.14 9.83
C THR A 4 28.06 1.28 8.33
N ALA A 5 27.32 0.53 7.52
CA ALA A 5 27.43 0.59 6.06
C ALA A 5 26.59 1.75 5.52
N LYS A 6 27.24 2.73 4.90
CA LYS A 6 26.65 4.00 4.43
C LYS A 6 25.72 3.78 3.23
N LEU A 7 24.53 4.40 3.21
CA LEU A 7 23.76 4.54 1.97
C LEU A 7 24.60 5.30 0.93
N SER A 8 24.60 4.84 -0.32
CA SER A 8 25.33 5.50 -1.41
C SER A 8 24.36 6.22 -2.34
N PRO A 9 24.69 7.41 -2.86
CA PRO A 9 23.93 8.04 -3.93
C PRO A 9 24.03 7.18 -5.21
N PRO A 10 23.05 7.25 -6.13
CA PRO A 10 23.14 6.55 -7.40
C PRO A 10 24.31 7.10 -8.22
N GLU A 11 25.35 6.30 -8.43
CA GLU A 11 26.42 6.63 -9.38
C GLU A 11 25.88 6.54 -10.81
N GLY A 12 26.22 7.54 -11.62
CA GLY A 12 25.97 7.53 -13.06
C GLY A 12 26.57 6.28 -13.71
N VAL A 13 25.80 5.68 -14.61
CA VAL A 13 26.15 4.48 -15.39
C VAL A 13 27.58 4.59 -15.96
N TYR A 14 28.49 3.70 -15.54
CA TYR A 14 29.35 2.82 -16.37
C TYR A 14 30.48 2.20 -15.52
N GLY A 15 30.46 0.86 -15.38
CA GLY A 15 31.69 0.08 -15.32
C GLY A 15 32.16 -0.45 -13.96
N MET A 16 32.40 -1.77 -13.99
CA MET A 16 33.33 -2.56 -13.18
C MET A 16 32.87 -3.32 -11.93
N ARG A 17 33.32 -4.57 -11.95
CA ARG A 17 33.06 -5.71 -11.08
C ARG A 17 33.64 -5.51 -9.68
N GLY A 18 32.90 -5.88 -8.66
CA GLY A 18 33.42 -6.11 -7.31
C GLY A 18 32.81 -7.37 -6.69
N ARG A 19 33.57 -8.47 -6.70
CA ARG A 19 33.28 -9.68 -5.92
C ARG A 19 33.56 -9.38 -4.44
N PHE A 20 32.65 -9.62 -3.50
CA PHE A 20 33.03 -9.86 -2.10
C PHE A 20 32.15 -10.87 -1.36
N LEU A 21 32.81 -11.98 -1.05
CA LEU A 21 32.78 -12.87 0.11
C LEU A 21 31.59 -12.77 1.09
N LEU A 22 30.77 -13.84 1.10
CA LEU A 22 29.82 -14.17 2.16
C LEU A 22 30.60 -14.61 3.42
N ILE A 23 30.45 -13.90 4.54
CA ILE A 23 30.79 -14.42 5.87
C ILE A 23 29.47 -14.55 6.62
N VAL A 24 29.00 -15.79 6.78
CA VAL A 24 27.83 -16.12 7.61
C VAL A 24 28.34 -16.34 9.03
N LEU A 25 28.12 -15.37 9.91
CA LEU A 25 28.27 -15.60 11.36
C LEU A 25 26.86 -15.81 11.93
N SER A 26 26.53 -17.05 12.25
CA SER A 26 25.33 -17.40 13.02
C SER A 26 25.57 -17.09 14.49
N LEU A 27 24.88 -16.08 15.00
CA LEU A 27 24.65 -15.90 16.44
C LEU A 27 23.15 -15.97 16.69
N ALA A 28 22.73 -17.02 17.39
CA ALA A 28 21.38 -17.17 17.89
C ALA A 28 21.19 -16.19 19.06
N VAL A 29 20.48 -15.09 18.80
CA VAL A 29 19.95 -14.20 19.82
C VAL A 29 18.43 -14.20 19.63
N GLY A 30 17.69 -14.56 20.68
CA GLY A 30 16.22 -14.55 20.65
C GLY A 30 15.72 -13.11 20.50
N TYR A 31 14.96 -12.85 19.44
CA TYR A 31 14.36 -11.54 19.15
C TYR A 31 12.84 -11.58 19.38
N PRO A 32 12.24 -10.54 19.98
CA PRO A 32 10.81 -10.50 20.20
C PRO A 32 10.02 -10.37 18.89
N ALA A 33 9.21 -11.39 18.63
CA ALA A 33 7.93 -11.45 17.95
C ALA A 33 7.37 -10.15 17.31
N TYR A 34 7.43 -10.14 15.97
CA TYR A 34 6.96 -9.11 15.05
C TYR A 34 5.42 -8.98 15.05
N ALA A 35 4.88 -8.15 15.93
CA ALA A 35 3.55 -7.54 15.79
C ALA A 35 3.39 -6.25 16.62
N GLN A 36 4.44 -5.80 17.31
CA GLN A 36 4.27 -4.88 18.44
C GLN A 36 4.42 -3.39 18.10
N ASP A 37 4.99 -3.02 16.95
CA ASP A 37 5.30 -1.60 16.68
C ASP A 37 4.43 -0.97 15.59
N VAL A 38 3.16 -1.38 15.55
CA VAL A 38 2.11 -0.45 15.12
C VAL A 38 1.14 -0.23 16.29
N THR A 39 1.65 0.16 17.47
CA THR A 39 1.13 1.44 17.95
C THR A 39 1.37 2.39 16.79
N PRO A 40 0.35 3.01 16.19
CA PRO A 40 0.65 4.15 15.35
C PRO A 40 1.63 4.97 16.17
N GLU A 41 2.87 5.20 15.69
CA GLU A 41 3.48 6.51 15.95
C GLU A 41 2.30 7.44 15.80
N GLU A 42 1.85 8.13 16.85
CA GLU A 42 0.74 9.06 16.70
C GLU A 42 1.13 9.91 15.50
N PRO A 43 0.52 9.70 14.33
CA PRO A 43 0.71 10.62 13.25
C PRO A 43 0.09 11.86 13.84
N VAL A 44 0.91 12.89 14.01
CA VAL A 44 0.44 14.20 14.43
C VAL A 44 -0.80 14.46 13.60
N ALA A 45 -1.97 14.42 14.23
CA ALA A 45 -3.20 14.76 13.54
C ALA A 45 -2.89 16.13 12.94
N PRO A 46 -2.97 16.29 11.60
CA PRO A 46 -2.61 17.56 11.02
C PRO A 46 -3.47 18.59 11.74
N ALA A 47 -2.82 19.61 12.30
CA ALA A 47 -3.54 20.72 12.93
C ALA A 47 -4.68 21.08 11.97
N THR A 48 -5.90 21.24 12.47
CA THR A 48 -7.12 21.38 11.65
C THR A 48 -7.09 22.57 10.68
N GLN A 49 -6.02 23.37 10.70
CA GLN A 49 -5.73 24.50 9.82
C GLN A 49 -4.47 24.30 8.92
N SER A 50 -3.83 23.13 8.95
CA SER A 50 -2.68 22.82 8.10
C SER A 50 -3.16 22.45 6.68
N PRO A 51 -2.51 22.94 5.60
CA PRO A 51 -2.83 22.51 4.23
C PRO A 51 -2.68 20.99 4.04
N TYR A 52 -1.92 20.32 4.93
CA TYR A 52 -1.72 18.87 4.93
C TYR A 52 -2.91 18.07 5.50
N ALA A 53 -3.90 18.75 6.10
CA ALA A 53 -5.12 18.11 6.62
C ALA A 53 -6.06 17.59 5.52
N GLN A 54 -5.86 18.02 4.27
CA GLN A 54 -6.61 17.53 3.12
C GLN A 54 -6.47 16.00 2.99
N THR A 55 -7.59 15.29 2.87
CA THR A 55 -7.62 13.83 2.66
C THR A 55 -7.70 13.45 1.18
N THR A 56 -7.77 14.48 0.32
CA THR A 56 -8.04 14.43 -1.12
C THR A 56 -6.76 14.43 -1.94
N LEU A 57 -6.74 13.71 -3.07
CA LEU A 57 -5.64 13.75 -4.03
C LEU A 57 -5.67 15.06 -4.83
N SER A 58 -4.53 15.43 -5.41
CA SER A 58 -4.40 16.59 -6.29
C SER A 58 -5.23 16.43 -7.58
N PRO A 59 -5.87 17.50 -8.10
CA PRO A 59 -6.46 17.51 -9.44
C PRO A 59 -5.46 17.19 -10.56
N ALA A 60 -4.15 17.32 -10.32
CA ALA A 60 -3.11 16.92 -11.26
C ALA A 60 -2.93 15.39 -11.39
N VAL A 61 -3.56 14.61 -10.52
CA VAL A 61 -3.57 13.15 -10.59
C VAL A 61 -4.64 12.70 -11.58
N ALA A 62 -4.21 12.15 -12.71
CA ALA A 62 -5.08 11.50 -13.67
C ALA A 62 -5.52 10.14 -13.17
N TYR A 63 -6.73 9.72 -13.53
CA TYR A 63 -7.24 8.38 -13.28
C TYR A 63 -7.81 7.74 -14.54
N GLY A 64 -7.76 6.40 -14.62
CA GLY A 64 -8.27 5.64 -15.77
C GLY A 64 -8.05 4.13 -15.61
N GLY A 65 -8.39 3.34 -16.63
CA GLY A 65 -8.15 1.89 -16.60
C GLY A 65 -8.86 1.18 -15.46
N PHE A 66 -10.15 1.44 -15.28
CA PHE A 66 -10.95 0.89 -14.19
C PHE A 66 -11.04 -0.63 -14.21
N LYS A 67 -11.03 -1.22 -13.03
CA LYS A 67 -11.25 -2.65 -12.77
C LYS A 67 -12.21 -2.82 -11.61
N THR A 68 -13.05 -3.84 -11.69
CA THR A 68 -13.91 -4.25 -10.58
C THR A 68 -13.32 -5.51 -9.96
N TYR A 69 -13.08 -5.47 -8.65
CA TYR A 69 -12.56 -6.59 -7.86
C TYR A 69 -13.65 -7.12 -6.94
N HIS A 70 -13.81 -8.44 -6.90
CA HIS A 70 -14.58 -9.14 -5.89
C HIS A 70 -13.60 -9.82 -4.94
N ILE A 71 -13.50 -9.29 -3.73
CA ILE A 71 -12.47 -9.62 -2.75
C ILE A 71 -13.10 -10.43 -1.64
N THR A 72 -12.40 -11.46 -1.16
CA THR A 72 -12.72 -12.16 0.08
C THR A 72 -11.50 -12.10 0.99
N MET A 73 -11.69 -11.53 2.17
CA MET A 73 -10.69 -11.54 3.25
C MET A 73 -11.18 -12.48 4.33
N THR A 74 -10.34 -13.45 4.72
CA THR A 74 -10.67 -14.48 5.70
C THR A 74 -9.61 -14.54 6.78
N THR A 75 -10.01 -14.25 8.02
CA THR A 75 -9.19 -14.44 9.23
C THR A 75 -9.60 -15.73 9.92
N ARG A 76 -8.63 -16.61 10.17
CA ARG A 76 -8.78 -17.86 10.94
C ARG A 76 -7.91 -17.81 12.18
N LEU A 77 -8.43 -18.25 13.33
CA LEU A 77 -7.64 -18.45 14.55
C LEU A 77 -8.17 -19.61 15.40
N VAL A 78 -7.41 -20.03 16.41
CA VAL A 78 -7.75 -21.07 17.38
C VAL A 78 -7.44 -20.57 18.79
N ILE A 79 -8.42 -20.65 19.70
CA ILE A 79 -8.16 -20.43 21.13
C ILE A 79 -7.50 -21.71 21.70
N PRO A 80 -6.26 -21.66 22.23
CA PRO A 80 -5.54 -22.87 22.63
C PRO A 80 -6.10 -23.53 23.91
N ASN A 81 -5.83 -24.83 24.03
CA ASN A 81 -6.13 -25.67 25.20
C ASN A 81 -4.97 -25.68 26.22
N ASP A 82 -4.36 -24.53 26.47
CA ASP A 82 -3.15 -24.39 27.31
C ASP A 82 -3.44 -23.74 28.68
N GLY A 83 -4.71 -23.67 29.07
CA GLY A 83 -5.13 -23.10 30.35
C GLY A 83 -5.27 -21.58 30.38
N ARG A 84 -4.85 -20.83 29.35
CA ARG A 84 -5.02 -19.37 29.33
C ARG A 84 -6.50 -18.96 29.37
N THR A 85 -6.83 -17.87 30.06
CA THR A 85 -8.22 -17.39 30.17
C THR A 85 -8.51 -16.36 29.08
N VAL A 86 -9.27 -16.76 28.06
CA VAL A 86 -9.74 -15.86 26.99
C VAL A 86 -11.24 -15.62 27.15
N THR A 87 -11.62 -14.36 27.41
CA THR A 87 -13.02 -13.95 27.67
C THR A 87 -13.62 -13.12 26.56
N GLY A 88 -12.84 -12.80 25.52
CA GLY A 88 -13.33 -12.03 24.40
C GLY A 88 -12.36 -12.00 23.22
N LEU A 89 -12.90 -11.64 22.08
CA LEU A 89 -12.21 -11.56 20.79
C LEU A 89 -12.79 -10.41 19.98
N ARG A 90 -11.91 -9.59 19.40
CA ARG A 90 -12.28 -8.63 18.36
C ARG A 90 -11.52 -8.96 17.09
N VAL A 91 -12.25 -9.10 15.99
CA VAL A 91 -11.66 -9.26 14.66
C VAL A 91 -12.09 -8.07 13.81
N TRP A 92 -11.10 -7.40 13.23
CA TRP A 92 -11.27 -6.22 12.42
C TRP A 92 -10.82 -6.55 11.01
N HIS A 93 -11.67 -6.27 10.04
CA HIS A 93 -11.38 -6.35 8.62
C HIS A 93 -11.48 -4.93 8.06
N ALA A 94 -10.37 -4.32 7.65
CA ALA A 94 -10.35 -2.97 7.10
C ALA A 94 -11.08 -2.93 5.76
N MET A 95 -11.87 -1.88 5.54
CA MET A 95 -12.68 -1.69 4.35
C MET A 95 -12.17 -0.50 3.55
N PRO A 96 -12.08 -0.61 2.21
CA PRO A 96 -11.88 0.54 1.35
C PRO A 96 -12.89 1.66 1.64
N PRO A 97 -12.44 2.90 1.92
CA PRO A 97 -13.33 4.01 2.22
C PRO A 97 -14.13 4.40 0.97
N ALA A 98 -15.30 5.01 1.14
CA ALA A 98 -16.19 5.41 0.03
C ALA A 98 -15.54 6.41 -0.95
N GLN A 99 -14.66 7.27 -0.43
CA GLN A 99 -13.92 8.28 -1.19
C GLN A 99 -12.42 8.03 -1.07
N PRO A 100 -11.90 6.89 -1.56
CA PRO A 100 -10.47 6.63 -1.49
C PRO A 100 -9.71 7.61 -2.39
N TRP A 101 -10.40 8.22 -3.37
CA TRP A 101 -9.90 9.17 -4.35
C TRP A 101 -10.92 10.28 -4.52
N SER A 102 -10.73 11.37 -3.79
CA SER A 102 -11.60 12.55 -3.75
C SER A 102 -12.00 13.21 -5.07
N ASN A 103 -11.34 12.88 -6.19
CA ASN A 103 -11.47 13.60 -7.46
C ASN A 103 -12.24 12.79 -8.52
N THR A 104 -12.89 11.69 -8.13
CA THR A 104 -13.72 10.90 -9.04
C THR A 104 -15.19 11.21 -8.80
N ASP A 105 -15.96 11.35 -9.88
CA ASP A 105 -17.40 11.66 -9.82
C ASP A 105 -18.27 10.50 -9.26
N THR A 106 -17.67 9.34 -9.00
CA THR A 106 -18.34 8.14 -8.48
C THR A 106 -17.66 7.65 -7.20
N SER A 107 -18.44 7.17 -6.24
CA SER A 107 -17.90 6.44 -5.07
C SER A 107 -17.17 5.18 -5.52
N LEU A 108 -16.00 4.94 -4.93
CA LEU A 108 -15.12 3.82 -5.30
C LEU A 108 -14.68 2.99 -4.08
N GLY A 109 -15.36 3.18 -2.95
CA GLY A 109 -15.20 2.32 -1.79
C GLY A 109 -15.86 0.95 -1.94
N ALA A 110 -15.82 0.19 -0.86
CA ALA A 110 -16.39 -1.15 -0.81
C ALA A 110 -17.93 -1.13 -0.95
N THR A 111 -18.44 -1.95 -1.86
CA THR A 111 -19.87 -2.24 -2.07
C THR A 111 -20.14 -3.73 -1.92
N ASP A 112 -21.41 -4.14 -1.95
CA ASP A 112 -21.84 -5.55 -1.89
C ASP A 112 -21.23 -6.32 -0.71
N ILE A 113 -21.10 -5.65 0.43
CA ILE A 113 -20.37 -6.17 1.58
C ILE A 113 -21.20 -7.24 2.29
N SER A 114 -20.67 -8.45 2.38
CA SER A 114 -21.24 -9.52 3.21
C SER A 114 -20.20 -10.06 4.18
N CYS A 115 -20.65 -10.59 5.32
CA CYS A 115 -19.76 -11.07 6.38
C CYS A 115 -20.23 -12.41 6.93
N SER A 116 -19.27 -13.26 7.31
CA SER A 116 -19.50 -14.52 8.01
C SER A 116 -18.55 -14.60 9.21
N PRO A 117 -19.04 -14.75 10.45
CA PRO A 117 -20.45 -14.70 10.85
C PRO A 117 -21.13 -13.38 10.48
N ALA A 118 -22.45 -13.40 10.30
CA ALA A 118 -23.23 -12.21 9.95
C ALA A 118 -23.30 -11.16 11.07
N THR A 119 -22.76 -11.46 12.25
CA THR A 119 -22.72 -10.57 13.42
C THR A 119 -21.71 -9.43 13.32
N ALA A 120 -20.97 -9.33 12.21
CA ALA A 120 -20.05 -8.21 11.98
C ALA A 120 -20.82 -6.90 11.92
N ILE A 121 -20.36 -5.88 12.64
CA ILE A 121 -20.90 -4.52 12.55
C ILE A 121 -20.00 -3.65 11.67
N ALA A 122 -20.61 -2.68 10.97
CA ALA A 122 -19.85 -1.60 10.36
C ALA A 122 -19.26 -0.72 11.46
N HIS A 123 -17.97 -0.41 11.36
CA HIS A 123 -17.26 0.41 12.32
C HIS A 123 -16.50 1.52 11.59
N HIS A 124 -16.54 2.73 12.13
CA HIS A 124 -15.78 3.89 11.66
C HIS A 124 -15.01 4.47 12.86
N ASP A 125 -13.70 4.49 12.73
CA ASP A 125 -12.85 5.21 13.67
C ASP A 125 -12.65 6.64 13.15
N ALA A 126 -13.34 7.61 13.77
CA ALA A 126 -13.28 9.00 13.35
C ALA A 126 -11.90 9.64 13.58
N LYS A 127 -11.11 9.17 14.56
CA LYS A 127 -9.75 9.68 14.81
C LYS A 127 -8.85 9.39 13.60
N TRP A 128 -9.06 8.23 12.99
CA TRP A 128 -8.24 7.73 11.90
C TRP A 128 -9.00 7.65 10.58
N ASP A 129 -10.17 8.26 10.44
CA ASP A 129 -11.04 8.11 9.27
C ASP A 129 -11.02 6.71 8.62
N ALA A 130 -11.14 5.67 9.46
CA ALA A 130 -10.87 4.30 9.05
C ALA A 130 -12.12 3.43 9.19
N TYR A 131 -12.44 2.72 8.11
CA TYR A 131 -13.65 1.90 8.02
C TYR A 131 -13.29 0.43 8.17
N SER A 132 -14.12 -0.32 8.90
CA SER A 132 -13.91 -1.75 9.08
C SER A 132 -15.22 -2.52 9.24
N ARG A 133 -15.13 -3.85 9.12
CA ARG A 133 -16.10 -4.79 9.66
C ARG A 133 -15.53 -5.37 10.95
N LEU A 134 -16.31 -5.26 12.01
CA LEU A 134 -15.90 -5.61 13.36
C LEU A 134 -16.78 -6.74 13.90
N TRP A 135 -16.16 -7.87 14.24
CA TRP A 135 -16.74 -8.84 15.16
C TRP A 135 -16.25 -8.51 16.56
N ASN A 136 -17.15 -8.23 17.50
CA ASN A 136 -16.83 -7.99 18.90
C ASN A 136 -17.53 -9.04 19.76
N ILE A 137 -16.78 -10.08 20.14
CA ILE A 137 -17.28 -11.22 20.91
C ILE A 137 -16.82 -11.05 22.35
N THR A 138 -17.77 -11.02 23.27
CA THR A 138 -17.54 -10.91 24.72
C THR A 138 -18.04 -12.14 25.49
N GLN A 139 -18.41 -13.19 24.76
CA GLN A 139 -18.84 -14.46 25.32
C GLN A 139 -17.68 -15.48 25.30
N PRO A 140 -17.74 -16.54 26.13
CA PRO A 140 -16.76 -17.62 26.07
C PRO A 140 -16.62 -18.20 24.66
N LEU A 141 -15.38 -18.43 24.24
CA LEU A 141 -15.05 -18.95 22.91
C LEU A 141 -14.73 -20.45 23.00
N PRO A 142 -15.10 -21.26 21.99
CA PRO A 142 -14.74 -22.67 21.97
C PRO A 142 -13.22 -22.79 21.80
N ARG A 143 -12.62 -23.72 22.55
CA ARG A 143 -11.18 -23.96 22.58
C ARG A 143 -10.79 -25.14 21.70
N GLY A 144 -9.60 -25.10 21.12
CA GLY A 144 -9.06 -26.17 20.27
C GLY A 144 -9.71 -26.30 18.89
N VAL A 145 -10.72 -25.49 18.56
CA VAL A 145 -11.39 -25.50 17.25
C VAL A 145 -11.11 -24.23 16.46
N PRO A 146 -11.06 -24.29 15.12
CA PRO A 146 -10.90 -23.10 14.30
C PRO A 146 -12.12 -22.18 14.33
N LEU A 147 -11.87 -20.90 14.61
CA LEU A 147 -12.80 -19.79 14.41
C LEU A 147 -12.46 -19.13 13.08
N ASN A 148 -13.48 -18.87 12.25
CA ASN A 148 -13.30 -18.25 10.94
C ASN A 148 -14.18 -17.01 10.83
N PHE A 149 -13.58 -15.94 10.30
CA PHE A 149 -14.21 -14.65 10.06
C PHE A 149 -13.92 -14.25 8.62
N SER A 150 -14.94 -13.88 7.87
CA SER A 150 -14.81 -13.57 6.46
C SER A 150 -15.59 -12.32 6.10
N SER A 151 -15.00 -11.45 5.30
CA SER A 151 -15.68 -10.34 4.62
C SER A 151 -15.53 -10.51 3.12
N GLN A 152 -16.66 -10.46 2.41
CA GLN A 152 -16.68 -10.36 0.96
C GLN A 152 -17.10 -8.94 0.58
N LEU A 153 -16.48 -8.38 -0.45
CA LEU A 153 -16.75 -7.03 -0.91
C LEU A 153 -16.45 -6.88 -2.40
N THR A 154 -17.18 -5.99 -3.06
CA THR A 154 -16.88 -5.50 -4.41
C THR A 154 -16.19 -4.15 -4.31
N VAL A 155 -15.15 -3.92 -5.11
CA VAL A 155 -14.44 -2.63 -5.18
C VAL A 155 -14.14 -2.30 -6.63
N ARG A 156 -14.57 -1.11 -7.07
CA ARG A 156 -14.12 -0.55 -8.34
C ARG A 156 -12.89 0.30 -8.10
N SER A 157 -11.78 0.03 -8.80
CA SER A 157 -10.52 0.74 -8.64
C SER A 157 -9.94 1.19 -9.97
N ALA A 158 -9.28 2.34 -9.98
CA ALA A 158 -8.66 2.94 -11.17
C ALA A 158 -7.15 2.99 -11.04
N ALA A 159 -6.43 2.93 -12.16
CA ALA A 159 -5.03 3.33 -12.18
C ALA A 159 -4.94 4.86 -12.02
N ARG A 160 -3.88 5.32 -11.36
CA ARG A 160 -3.65 6.72 -11.01
C ARG A 160 -2.26 7.13 -11.44
N SER A 161 -2.10 8.34 -11.97
CA SER A 161 -0.79 8.85 -12.39
C SER A 161 -0.73 10.36 -12.27
N LEU A 162 0.34 10.88 -11.67
CA LEU A 162 0.62 12.32 -11.73
C LEU A 162 0.95 12.73 -13.17
N LYS A 163 0.30 13.80 -13.67
CA LYS A 163 0.71 14.49 -14.90
C LYS A 163 1.77 15.53 -14.55
N VAL A 164 3.05 15.18 -14.74
CA VAL A 164 4.17 16.06 -14.34
C VAL A 164 4.34 17.27 -15.27
N ALA A 165 3.97 17.13 -16.55
CA ALA A 165 4.17 18.19 -17.54
C ALA A 165 3.47 19.50 -17.13
N GLY A 166 4.23 20.58 -17.05
CA GLY A 166 3.74 21.92 -16.68
C GLY A 166 3.59 22.16 -15.17
N LEU A 167 3.92 21.18 -14.31
CA LEU A 167 3.97 21.41 -12.87
C LEU A 167 5.29 22.06 -12.48
N HIS A 168 5.19 23.14 -11.71
CA HIS A 168 6.34 23.80 -11.09
C HIS A 168 6.13 23.79 -9.57
N VAL A 169 6.98 23.02 -8.87
CA VAL A 169 6.87 22.83 -7.42
C VAL A 169 8.11 23.41 -6.75
N LYS A 170 7.91 24.16 -5.67
CA LYS A 170 8.98 24.69 -4.84
C LYS A 170 9.24 23.75 -3.64
N TRP A 171 10.46 23.80 -3.12
CA TRP A 171 10.78 23.15 -1.86
C TRP A 171 9.92 23.76 -0.74
N PRO A 172 9.27 22.93 0.11
CA PRO A 172 8.46 23.46 1.20
C PRO A 172 9.30 24.27 2.18
N GLU A 173 8.78 25.42 2.61
CA GLU A 173 9.48 26.32 3.54
C GLU A 173 9.04 26.13 5.00
N ASN A 174 7.84 25.59 5.23
CA ASN A 174 7.17 25.60 6.55
C ASN A 174 6.67 24.22 7.03
N PHE A 175 7.43 23.15 6.79
CA PHE A 175 7.13 21.81 7.34
C PHE A 175 8.24 21.36 8.28
N THR A 176 7.91 21.20 9.56
CA THR A 176 8.79 20.58 10.55
C THR A 176 8.39 19.11 10.72
N PRO A 177 9.23 18.15 10.30
CA PRO A 177 8.91 16.74 10.43
C PRO A 177 8.92 16.30 11.90
N PRO A 178 8.16 15.25 12.26
CA PRO A 178 8.01 14.82 13.64
C PRO A 178 9.22 14.06 14.21
N GLN A 179 10.26 13.76 13.42
CA GLN A 179 11.31 12.80 13.80
C GLN A 179 12.69 13.13 13.23
N ASP A 180 13.72 12.72 13.98
CA ASP A 180 15.12 12.83 13.58
C ASP A 180 15.44 11.94 12.37
N VAL A 181 16.33 12.45 11.51
CA VAL A 181 16.81 11.76 10.31
C VAL A 181 18.25 11.28 10.56
N PRO A 182 18.54 9.98 10.45
CA PRO A 182 19.91 9.47 10.54
C PRO A 182 20.85 10.13 9.54
N ASP A 183 22.10 10.39 9.93
CA ASP A 183 23.10 11.10 9.12
C ASP A 183 23.28 10.56 7.70
N ASP A 184 23.24 9.24 7.54
CA ASP A 184 23.41 8.59 6.23
C ASP A 184 22.22 8.88 5.31
N ILE A 185 21.00 8.93 5.86
CA ILE A 185 19.81 9.36 5.11
C ILE A 185 19.88 10.86 4.84
N ALA A 186 20.33 11.66 5.82
CA ALA A 186 20.42 13.10 5.70
C ALA A 186 21.33 13.53 4.54
N LYS A 187 22.52 12.94 4.45
CA LYS A 187 23.51 13.21 3.38
C LYS A 187 22.96 12.89 1.99
N VAL A 188 22.29 11.74 1.84
CA VAL A 188 21.69 11.35 0.56
C VAL A 188 20.57 12.31 0.18
N ALA A 189 19.70 12.66 1.12
CA ALA A 189 18.59 13.56 0.82
C ALA A 189 19.06 14.98 0.47
N ASP A 190 20.07 15.50 1.18
CA ASP A 190 20.65 16.82 0.92
C ASP A 190 21.33 16.88 -0.45
N ALA A 191 22.08 15.84 -0.82
CA ALA A 191 22.74 15.76 -2.13
C ALA A 191 21.73 15.75 -3.29
N ILE A 192 20.63 15.00 -3.13
CA ILE A 192 19.55 14.96 -4.12
C ILE A 192 18.83 16.32 -4.17
N LYS A 193 18.50 16.92 -3.02
CA LYS A 193 17.85 18.25 -2.95
C LYS A 193 18.67 19.35 -3.61
N ALA A 194 20.01 19.29 -3.50
CA ALA A 194 20.89 20.30 -4.07
C ALA A 194 20.87 20.33 -5.61
N THR A 195 20.41 19.26 -6.26
CA THR A 195 20.53 19.08 -7.71
C THR A 195 19.19 18.86 -8.43
N HIS A 196 18.10 18.66 -7.69
CA HIS A 196 16.79 18.32 -8.24
C HIS A 196 15.68 19.20 -7.67
N ASP A 197 14.63 19.41 -8.44
CA ASP A 197 13.35 19.93 -7.94
C ASP A 197 12.63 18.87 -7.06
N PRO A 198 11.60 19.24 -6.27
CA PRO A 198 10.92 18.31 -5.37
C PRO A 198 10.30 17.07 -6.05
N ILE A 199 9.74 17.22 -7.26
CA ILE A 199 9.14 16.10 -7.98
C ILE A 199 10.23 15.12 -8.40
N THR A 200 11.32 15.63 -8.97
CA THR A 200 12.44 14.78 -9.41
C THR A 200 13.18 14.17 -8.22
N ALA A 201 13.34 14.89 -7.11
CA ALA A 201 13.96 14.39 -5.90
C ALA A 201 13.23 13.17 -5.31
N VAL A 202 11.89 13.17 -5.29
CA VAL A 202 11.11 12.01 -4.86
C VAL A 202 11.33 10.80 -5.78
N VAL A 203 11.52 11.01 -7.09
CA VAL A 203 11.90 9.93 -8.02
C VAL A 203 13.27 9.35 -7.66
N GLU A 204 14.25 10.21 -7.37
CA GLU A 204 15.59 9.76 -6.94
C GLU A 204 15.55 9.03 -5.59
N PHE A 205 14.73 9.47 -4.64
CA PHE A 205 14.51 8.75 -3.39
C PHE A 205 13.98 7.33 -3.66
N CYS A 206 13.00 7.18 -4.56
CA CYS A 206 12.49 5.86 -4.92
C CYS A 206 13.58 4.97 -5.56
N ARG A 207 14.47 5.55 -6.37
CA ARG A 207 15.62 4.84 -6.97
C ARG A 207 16.61 4.37 -5.90
N VAL A 208 16.96 5.24 -4.94
CA VAL A 208 17.81 4.89 -3.80
C VAL A 208 17.18 3.74 -3.02
N ILE A 209 15.90 3.81 -2.68
CA ILE A 209 15.21 2.76 -1.91
C ILE A 209 15.19 1.43 -2.65
N ALA A 210 14.87 1.45 -3.95
CA ALA A 210 14.83 0.26 -4.78
C ALA A 210 16.21 -0.41 -4.93
N HIS A 211 17.28 0.38 -4.96
CA HIS A 211 18.66 -0.09 -5.11
C HIS A 211 19.27 -0.56 -3.78
N GLU A 212 19.12 0.24 -2.71
CA GLU A 212 19.85 0.02 -1.46
C GLU A 212 19.16 -0.94 -0.50
N ILE A 213 17.83 -1.13 -0.58
CA ILE A 213 17.07 -1.97 0.35
C ILE A 213 16.46 -3.16 -0.39
N GLN A 214 17.06 -4.34 -0.28
CA GLN A 214 16.53 -5.57 -0.87
C GLN A 214 15.18 -5.95 -0.27
N TYR A 215 14.23 -6.37 -1.12
CA TYR A 215 12.91 -6.79 -0.65
C TYR A 215 13.03 -8.12 0.09
N ASP A 216 12.63 -8.11 1.36
CA ASP A 216 12.61 -9.31 2.19
C ASP A 216 11.52 -9.22 3.27
N ALA A 217 10.54 -10.10 3.17
CA ALA A 217 9.42 -10.17 4.11
C ALA A 217 9.73 -11.01 5.37
N SER A 218 10.88 -11.69 5.43
CA SER A 218 11.29 -12.56 6.55
C SER A 218 12.09 -11.86 7.64
N VAL A 219 12.38 -10.57 7.47
CA VAL A 219 13.18 -9.79 8.43
C VAL A 219 12.52 -9.79 9.82
N PRO A 220 13.31 -9.97 10.91
CA PRO A 220 12.77 -10.08 12.27
C PRO A 220 12.61 -8.72 12.98
N TYR A 221 13.14 -7.63 12.42
CA TYR A 221 13.06 -6.27 12.98
C TYR A 221 11.87 -5.51 12.40
N PRO A 222 11.30 -4.52 13.12
CA PRO A 222 10.14 -3.75 12.66
C PRO A 222 10.52 -2.61 11.68
N PRO A 223 9.55 -2.06 10.92
CA PRO A 223 9.78 -0.89 10.06
C PRO A 223 10.23 0.37 10.79
N SER A 224 9.96 0.49 12.10
CA SER A 224 10.44 1.58 12.96
C SER A 224 11.94 1.50 13.26
N ASP A 225 12.56 0.33 13.16
CA ASP A 225 13.99 0.11 13.40
C ASP A 225 14.81 0.48 12.15
N ILE A 226 14.91 1.79 11.90
CA ILE A 226 15.67 2.35 10.78
C ILE A 226 17.13 1.88 10.81
N ASP A 227 17.74 1.77 11.99
CA ASP A 227 19.14 1.34 12.14
C ASP A 227 19.35 -0.08 11.63
N SER A 228 18.47 -1.02 11.98
CA SER A 228 18.51 -2.38 11.45
C SER A 228 18.27 -2.41 9.95
N ILE A 229 17.32 -1.61 9.43
CA ILE A 229 17.07 -1.53 7.98
C ILE A 229 18.32 -1.07 7.23
N LEU A 230 18.98 -0.01 7.70
CA LEU A 230 20.19 0.53 7.06
C LEU A 230 21.38 -0.42 7.21
N ARG A 231 21.51 -1.10 8.36
CA ARG A 231 22.57 -2.07 8.61
C ARG A 231 22.46 -3.30 7.71
N TYR A 232 21.27 -3.90 7.62
CA TYR A 232 21.05 -5.16 6.90
C TYR A 232 20.61 -4.97 5.46
N ARG A 233 20.19 -3.76 5.08
CA ARG A 233 19.75 -3.41 3.72
C ARG A 233 18.65 -4.32 3.19
N ARG A 234 17.76 -4.75 4.08
CA ARG A 234 16.68 -5.69 3.81
C ARG A 234 15.38 -5.23 4.46
N GLY A 235 14.27 -5.53 3.82
CA GLY A 235 12.94 -5.33 4.39
C GLY A 235 11.85 -5.30 3.34
N HIS A 236 10.60 -5.44 3.75
CA HIS A 236 9.44 -5.41 2.85
C HIS A 236 8.90 -3.98 2.62
N CYS A 237 7.71 -3.86 2.03
CA CYS A 237 7.06 -2.59 1.67
C CYS A 237 7.07 -1.54 2.79
N GLY A 238 6.60 -1.89 4.01
CA GLY A 238 6.67 -1.01 5.18
C GLY A 238 8.08 -0.51 5.54
N HIS A 239 9.10 -1.37 5.52
CA HIS A 239 10.50 -0.98 5.80
C HIS A 239 11.05 -0.02 4.76
N ARG A 240 10.80 -0.31 3.48
CA ARG A 240 11.18 0.57 2.36
C ARG A 240 10.50 1.93 2.45
N PHE A 241 9.20 1.95 2.78
CA PHE A 241 8.46 3.19 3.01
C PHE A 241 9.00 3.98 4.21
N ALA A 242 9.42 3.32 5.29
CA ALA A 242 9.98 3.98 6.47
C ALA A 242 11.27 4.76 6.14
N VAL A 243 12.18 4.17 5.36
CA VAL A 243 13.39 4.88 4.90
C VAL A 243 13.04 5.99 3.90
N PHE A 244 12.10 5.74 2.98
CA PHE A 244 11.59 6.78 2.06
C PHE A 244 11.02 7.99 2.82
N LYS A 245 10.22 7.73 3.86
CA LYS A 245 9.65 8.77 4.72
C LYS A 245 10.75 9.63 5.35
N ARG A 246 11.86 9.04 5.79
CA ARG A 246 13.01 9.78 6.36
C ARG A 246 13.74 10.64 5.33
N LEU A 247 13.86 10.17 4.08
CA LEU A 247 14.37 10.99 2.98
C LEU A 247 13.48 12.23 2.76
N CYS A 248 12.15 12.05 2.69
CA CYS A 248 11.20 13.16 2.56
C CYS A 248 11.27 14.14 3.75
N TYR A 249 11.31 13.62 4.98
CA TYR A 249 11.41 14.44 6.19
C TYR A 249 12.66 15.33 6.18
N ARG A 250 13.81 14.80 5.75
CA ARG A 250 15.05 15.59 5.70
C ARG A 250 14.91 16.85 4.85
N VAL A 251 14.23 16.72 3.70
CA VAL A 251 14.16 17.79 2.71
C VAL A 251 12.93 18.69 2.87
N GLY A 252 12.06 18.38 3.83
CA GLY A 252 10.85 19.13 4.16
C GLY A 252 9.61 18.71 3.38
N ILE A 253 9.61 17.58 2.68
CA ILE A 253 8.44 17.09 1.94
C ILE A 253 7.48 16.38 2.92
N PRO A 254 6.23 16.87 3.10
CA PRO A 254 5.23 16.15 3.87
C PRO A 254 4.88 14.84 3.19
N VAL A 255 4.82 13.76 3.96
CA VAL A 255 4.61 12.40 3.47
C VAL A 255 3.76 11.61 4.47
N ARG A 256 2.84 10.79 3.96
CA ARG A 256 2.01 9.89 4.76
C ARG A 256 1.89 8.51 4.11
N SER A 257 1.69 7.49 4.93
CA SER A 257 1.51 6.11 4.47
C SER A 257 0.11 5.91 3.90
N ILE A 258 0.01 5.02 2.92
CA ILE A 258 -1.24 4.33 2.61
C ILE A 258 -1.02 2.84 2.83
N VAL A 259 -1.96 2.21 3.54
CA VAL A 259 -2.00 0.77 3.75
C VAL A 259 -3.25 0.20 3.06
N GLY A 260 -3.04 -0.85 2.28
CA GLY A 260 -4.09 -1.40 1.46
C GLY A 260 -3.72 -2.72 0.83
N LEU A 261 -4.41 -3.04 -0.25
CA LEU A 261 -4.28 -4.27 -1.00
C LEU A 261 -3.47 -4.05 -2.27
N ASN A 262 -2.65 -5.03 -2.64
CA ASN A 262 -2.01 -5.14 -3.94
C ASN A 262 -2.45 -6.45 -4.61
N LEU A 263 -3.54 -6.38 -5.38
CA LEU A 263 -4.22 -7.52 -5.98
C LEU A 263 -3.56 -7.98 -7.30
N GLY A 264 -2.26 -8.27 -7.25
CA GLY A 264 -1.49 -8.72 -8.41
C GLY A 264 -1.38 -10.23 -8.57
N VAL A 265 -1.57 -10.98 -7.47
CA VAL A 265 -1.38 -12.44 -7.45
C VAL A 265 -2.72 -13.07 -7.05
N PRO A 266 -3.47 -13.65 -8.01
CA PRO A 266 -4.68 -14.40 -7.71
C PRO A 266 -4.39 -15.45 -6.62
N ASP A 267 -5.24 -15.49 -5.60
CA ASP A 267 -5.17 -16.37 -4.43
C ASP A 267 -3.94 -16.22 -3.51
N GLY A 268 -3.03 -15.25 -3.76
CA GLY A 268 -1.90 -14.94 -2.87
C GLY A 268 -0.88 -16.07 -2.68
N LEU A 269 -1.00 -17.17 -3.44
CA LEU A 269 -0.32 -18.45 -3.23
C LEU A 269 0.89 -18.71 -4.15
N HIS A 270 1.42 -17.68 -4.82
CA HIS A 270 2.61 -17.84 -5.65
C HIS A 270 3.77 -16.96 -5.21
N GLY A 271 4.92 -17.61 -4.95
CA GLY A 271 6.20 -16.99 -4.62
C GLY A 271 6.65 -17.24 -3.18
N SER A 272 7.86 -16.78 -2.87
CA SER A 272 8.52 -16.92 -1.56
C SER A 272 7.74 -16.29 -0.39
N LEU A 273 6.74 -15.44 -0.66
CA LEU A 273 5.95 -14.73 0.34
C LEU A 273 4.90 -15.62 1.03
N ALA A 274 4.31 -16.59 0.32
CA ALA A 274 3.36 -17.56 0.88
C ALA A 274 4.04 -18.52 1.87
N ALA A 275 5.35 -18.71 1.76
CA ALA A 275 6.14 -19.57 2.64
C ALA A 275 6.58 -18.87 3.95
N ILE A 276 6.41 -17.55 4.06
CA ILE A 276 6.96 -16.75 5.17
C ILE A 276 5.85 -16.36 6.17
N ARG A 277 4.73 -15.78 5.70
CA ARG A 277 3.64 -15.31 6.58
C ARG A 277 2.26 -15.46 5.96
N ALA A 278 1.40 -16.26 6.60
CA ALA A 278 0.04 -16.54 6.16
C ALA A 278 -0.92 -15.33 6.22
N ASP A 279 -0.48 -14.19 6.78
CA ASP A 279 -1.28 -12.98 6.99
C ASP A 279 -0.83 -11.76 6.16
N TYR A 280 0.25 -11.89 5.38
CA TYR A 280 0.79 -10.82 4.52
C TYR A 280 0.35 -10.95 3.06
N THR A 281 -0.56 -11.88 2.74
CA THR A 281 -1.00 -12.08 1.35
C THR A 281 -1.68 -10.83 0.82
N ASN A 282 -1.21 -10.32 -0.31
CA ASN A 282 -1.77 -9.15 -1.00
C ASN A 282 -1.84 -7.86 -0.15
N VAL A 283 -1.19 -7.76 1.01
CA VAL A 283 -1.07 -6.50 1.76
C VAL A 283 0.04 -5.64 1.17
N HIS A 284 -0.14 -4.33 1.16
CA HIS A 284 0.87 -3.42 0.63
C HIS A 284 0.85 -2.07 1.32
N THR A 285 2.03 -1.45 1.37
CA THR A 285 2.22 -0.10 1.86
C THR A 285 2.91 0.72 0.78
N TRP A 286 2.27 1.82 0.41
CA TRP A 286 2.85 2.88 -0.40
C TRP A 286 2.64 4.20 0.34
N GLY A 287 2.66 5.35 -0.34
CA GLY A 287 2.32 6.60 0.33
C GLY A 287 1.80 7.70 -0.56
N GLU A 288 1.61 8.85 0.07
CA GLU A 288 1.33 10.12 -0.57
C GLU A 288 2.39 11.12 -0.12
N VAL A 289 2.87 11.95 -1.06
CA VAL A 289 3.70 13.12 -0.81
C VAL A 289 2.90 14.38 -1.14
N TYR A 290 3.11 15.45 -0.37
CA TYR A 290 2.47 16.73 -0.62
C TYR A 290 3.43 17.66 -1.35
N PHE A 291 2.99 18.18 -2.50
CA PHE A 291 3.72 19.18 -3.25
C PHE A 291 2.99 20.53 -3.13
N GLU A 292 3.71 21.57 -2.70
CA GLU A 292 3.12 22.90 -2.54
C GLU A 292 2.60 23.44 -3.88
N GLY A 293 1.38 23.99 -3.88
CA GLY A 293 0.67 24.42 -5.09
C GLY A 293 0.05 23.28 -5.91
N VAL A 294 0.32 22.01 -5.59
CA VAL A 294 -0.23 20.84 -6.30
C VAL A 294 -1.17 20.03 -5.41
N GLY A 295 -0.80 19.76 -4.15
CA GLY A 295 -1.55 18.93 -3.22
C GLY A 295 -0.94 17.53 -3.01
N TRP A 296 -1.74 16.60 -2.47
CA TRP A 296 -1.32 15.21 -2.24
C TRP A 296 -1.23 14.41 -3.55
N VAL A 297 -0.12 13.71 -3.73
CA VAL A 297 0.15 12.83 -4.87
C VAL A 297 0.60 11.48 -4.34
N GLU A 298 0.02 10.40 -4.85
CA GLU A 298 0.48 9.05 -4.49
C GLU A 298 1.86 8.73 -5.07
N VAL A 299 2.64 7.95 -4.32
CA VAL A 299 3.97 7.50 -4.70
C VAL A 299 4.18 6.04 -4.27
N GLU A 300 4.83 5.26 -5.13
CA GLU A 300 5.32 3.92 -4.85
C GLU A 300 6.85 3.96 -4.61
N PRO A 301 7.32 3.93 -3.34
CA PRO A 301 8.74 4.06 -3.01
C PRO A 301 9.66 3.01 -3.61
N ALA A 302 9.13 1.86 -4.06
CA ALA A 302 9.92 0.80 -4.67
C ALA A 302 9.94 0.86 -6.21
N ALA A 303 9.27 1.82 -6.85
CA ALA A 303 9.23 1.95 -8.30
C ALA A 303 10.34 2.86 -8.82
N THR A 304 11.12 2.37 -9.80
CA THR A 304 12.31 3.08 -10.31
C THR A 304 12.06 3.94 -11.55
N LYS A 305 11.06 3.59 -12.37
CA LYS A 305 10.76 4.27 -13.65
C LYS A 305 9.75 5.40 -13.50
N ASN A 306 8.57 5.08 -12.96
CA ASN A 306 7.51 6.05 -12.73
C ASN A 306 6.87 5.76 -11.36
N PRO A 307 7.40 6.33 -10.27
CA PRO A 307 6.88 6.09 -8.93
C PRO A 307 5.54 6.76 -8.68
N TYR A 308 5.12 7.70 -9.53
CA TYR A 308 3.81 8.35 -9.45
C TYR A 308 2.69 7.58 -10.16
N TYR A 309 3.01 6.46 -10.81
CA TYR A 309 1.99 5.58 -11.37
C TYR A 309 1.60 4.52 -10.35
N ILE A 310 0.33 4.54 -9.94
CA ILE A 310 -0.26 3.56 -9.05
C ILE A 310 -1.27 2.72 -9.85
N PRO A 311 -1.07 1.39 -9.96
CA PRO A 311 -1.95 0.54 -10.75
C PRO A 311 -3.32 0.35 -10.08
N ALA A 312 -4.36 0.07 -10.86
CA ALA A 312 -5.72 -0.20 -10.37
C ALA A 312 -5.81 -1.37 -9.36
N ARG A 313 -4.80 -2.26 -9.32
CA ARG A 313 -4.72 -3.35 -8.35
C ARG A 313 -4.36 -2.89 -6.94
N TYR A 314 -3.94 -1.63 -6.77
CA TYR A 314 -3.69 -1.04 -5.46
C TYR A 314 -4.99 -0.43 -4.95
N ILE A 315 -5.52 -1.01 -3.88
CA ILE A 315 -6.78 -0.58 -3.27
C ILE A 315 -6.47 -0.08 -1.86
N GLN A 316 -6.73 1.20 -1.61
CA GLN A 316 -6.54 1.81 -0.30
C GLN A 316 -7.60 1.31 0.68
N ASN A 317 -7.15 0.92 1.88
CA ASN A 317 -8.05 0.60 2.99
C ASN A 317 -8.00 1.69 4.06
N ASN A 318 -6.81 2.05 4.52
CA ASN A 318 -6.63 3.11 5.50
C ASN A 318 -5.18 3.66 5.43
N ARG A 319 -4.85 4.69 6.21
CA ARG A 319 -3.50 5.29 6.22
C ARG A 319 -2.64 4.89 7.43
N TRP A 320 -3.16 4.07 8.35
CA TRP A 320 -2.67 4.00 9.72
C TRP A 320 -2.40 2.59 10.28
N TYR A 321 -3.13 1.57 9.84
CA TYR A 321 -3.03 0.20 10.35
C TYR A 321 -3.23 -0.85 9.25
N GLN A 322 -2.94 -2.11 9.59
CA GLN A 322 -2.99 -3.22 8.64
C GLN A 322 -4.42 -3.54 8.16
N ASN A 323 -4.55 -4.34 7.10
CA ASN A 323 -5.85 -4.66 6.52
C ASN A 323 -6.74 -5.53 7.42
N TYR A 324 -6.17 -6.11 8.46
CA TYR A 324 -6.90 -6.85 9.49
C TYR A 324 -6.21 -6.66 10.84
N VAL A 325 -6.97 -6.80 11.93
CA VAL A 325 -6.41 -6.80 13.31
C VAL A 325 -7.21 -7.77 14.17
N VAL A 326 -6.51 -8.56 14.99
CA VAL A 326 -7.13 -9.41 16.01
C VAL A 326 -6.70 -8.97 17.39
N TRP A 327 -7.69 -8.67 18.23
CA TRP A 327 -7.51 -8.45 19.66
C TRP A 327 -8.14 -9.57 20.44
N VAL A 328 -7.46 -10.02 21.48
CA VAL A 328 -7.93 -11.02 22.43
C VAL A 328 -8.01 -10.39 23.80
N ASN A 329 -9.09 -10.68 24.52
CA ASN A 329 -9.19 -10.35 25.94
C ASN A 329 -8.66 -11.55 26.73
N GLU A 330 -7.40 -11.47 27.13
CA GLU A 330 -6.75 -12.49 27.95
C GLU A 330 -6.56 -11.96 29.36
N ASN A 331 -7.01 -12.70 30.37
CA ASN A 331 -6.93 -12.30 31.78
C ASN A 331 -7.51 -10.89 32.05
N ASN A 332 -8.67 -10.60 31.46
CA ASN A 332 -9.37 -9.30 31.52
C ASN A 332 -8.59 -8.12 30.93
N LYS A 333 -7.62 -8.38 30.05
CA LYS A 333 -6.83 -7.35 29.38
C LYS A 333 -6.87 -7.57 27.87
N TRP A 334 -7.30 -6.55 27.14
CA TRP A 334 -7.24 -6.55 25.68
C TRP A 334 -5.78 -6.40 25.22
N LYS A 335 -5.33 -7.33 24.37
CA LYS A 335 -4.05 -7.25 23.66
C LYS A 335 -4.22 -7.65 22.20
N MET A 336 -3.37 -7.13 21.33
CA MET A 336 -3.23 -7.67 19.98
C MET A 336 -2.53 -9.03 20.03
N THR A 337 -2.89 -9.91 19.12
CA THR A 337 -2.23 -11.20 18.95
C THR A 337 -0.78 -11.02 18.49
N LYS A 338 0.12 -11.85 19.02
CA LYS A 338 1.55 -11.83 18.65
C LYS A 338 1.88 -12.86 17.57
N TRP A 339 2.96 -12.56 16.85
CA TRP A 339 3.61 -13.44 15.89
C TRP A 339 5.07 -13.60 16.23
N ASP A 340 5.50 -14.82 16.51
CA ASP A 340 6.90 -15.18 16.68
C ASP A 340 7.54 -15.46 15.31
N ASN A 341 8.83 -15.21 15.18
CA ASN A 341 9.63 -15.60 14.01
C ASN A 341 10.81 -16.44 14.49
N THR A 342 10.83 -17.73 14.13
CA THR A 342 11.95 -18.63 14.39
C THR A 342 12.52 -19.09 13.06
N ASN A 343 13.75 -18.68 12.75
CA ASN A 343 14.46 -19.06 11.51
C ASN A 343 13.67 -18.75 10.21
N GLY A 344 12.91 -17.65 10.19
CA GLY A 344 12.09 -17.27 9.03
C GLY A 344 10.70 -17.93 8.99
N HIS A 345 10.39 -18.79 9.96
CA HIS A 345 9.05 -19.37 10.13
C HIS A 345 8.26 -18.55 11.15
N TYR A 346 7.15 -17.98 10.68
CA TYR A 346 6.26 -17.19 11.53
C TYR A 346 5.14 -18.05 12.11
N THR A 347 4.91 -17.91 13.40
CA THR A 347 3.84 -18.60 14.12
C THR A 347 3.10 -17.61 15.02
N SER A 348 1.77 -17.67 15.03
CA SER A 348 0.98 -16.87 15.97
C SER A 348 0.59 -17.70 17.19
N GLU A 349 0.54 -17.05 18.35
CA GLU A 349 0.09 -17.64 19.62
C GLU A 349 -1.36 -18.17 19.59
N TYR A 350 -2.16 -17.80 18.58
CA TYR A 350 -3.52 -18.30 18.34
C TYR A 350 -3.66 -19.05 17.01
N ASN A 351 -2.57 -19.54 16.40
CA ASN A 351 -2.60 -20.17 15.07
C ASN A 351 -3.36 -19.31 14.03
N LEU A 352 -3.14 -18.00 14.12
CA LEU A 352 -3.75 -16.98 13.29
C LEU A 352 -3.29 -17.13 11.85
N ALA A 353 -4.20 -16.91 10.91
CA ALA A 353 -3.91 -16.76 9.49
C ALA A 353 -4.91 -15.76 8.89
N ASN A 354 -4.48 -14.95 7.92
CA ASN A 354 -5.37 -14.05 7.20
C ASN A 354 -5.11 -14.11 5.70
N THR A 355 -6.06 -14.65 4.95
CA THR A 355 -5.95 -14.84 3.51
C THR A 355 -6.79 -13.84 2.75
N ILE A 356 -6.24 -13.30 1.66
CA ILE A 356 -6.98 -12.44 0.73
C ILE A 356 -7.02 -13.10 -0.65
N SER A 357 -8.20 -13.52 -1.07
CA SER A 357 -8.49 -13.99 -2.43
C SER A 357 -9.32 -12.97 -3.19
N PHE A 358 -9.22 -12.95 -4.52
CA PHE A 358 -10.00 -12.04 -5.34
C PHE A 358 -10.23 -12.57 -6.76
N LYS A 359 -11.32 -12.11 -7.37
CA LYS A 359 -11.55 -12.16 -8.82
C LYS A 359 -11.67 -10.74 -9.34
N PHE A 360 -11.35 -10.51 -10.60
CA PHE A 360 -11.56 -9.20 -11.20
C PHE A 360 -12.12 -9.30 -12.61
N SER A 361 -12.87 -8.28 -13.00
CA SER A 361 -13.29 -8.02 -14.37
C SER A 361 -12.76 -6.65 -14.80
N ALA A 362 -12.41 -6.52 -16.07
CA ALA A 362 -12.24 -5.20 -16.66
C ALA A 362 -13.62 -4.59 -16.82
N THR A 363 -13.83 -3.37 -16.30
CA THR A 363 -15.05 -2.63 -16.64
C THR A 363 -14.90 -2.18 -18.10
N PRO A 364 -15.87 -2.46 -19.00
CA PRO A 364 -15.85 -1.86 -20.33
C PRO A 364 -15.79 -0.34 -20.17
N SER A 365 -14.83 0.32 -20.81
CA SER A 365 -14.82 1.78 -20.89
C SER A 365 -16.14 2.22 -21.52
N ALA A 366 -16.89 3.10 -20.86
CA ALA A 366 -17.98 3.80 -21.53
C ALA A 366 -17.40 4.44 -22.82
N PRO A 367 -18.12 4.41 -23.96
CA PRO A 367 -17.65 5.06 -25.16
C PRO A 367 -17.41 6.53 -24.82
N SER A 368 -16.21 7.02 -25.14
CA SER A 368 -15.88 8.43 -25.01
C SER A 368 -16.94 9.23 -25.75
N THR A 369 -17.68 10.08 -25.04
CA THR A 369 -18.44 11.15 -25.67
C THR A 369 -17.42 12.09 -26.30
N THR A 370 -17.05 11.80 -27.54
CA THR A 370 -16.38 12.75 -28.41
C THR A 370 -17.35 13.90 -28.59
N ILE A 371 -17.10 15.02 -27.92
CA ILE A 371 -17.73 16.28 -28.28
C ILE A 371 -17.25 16.56 -29.71
N ALA A 372 -18.16 16.42 -30.67
CA ALA A 372 -17.91 16.78 -32.05
C ALA A 372 -17.44 18.24 -32.08
N ALA A 373 -16.29 18.49 -32.70
CA ALA A 373 -15.85 19.84 -33.01
C ALA A 373 -16.94 20.55 -33.85
N PRO A 374 -17.20 21.85 -33.64
CA PRO A 374 -18.17 22.57 -34.43
C PRO A 374 -17.75 22.53 -35.91
N ALA A 375 -18.71 22.19 -36.78
CA ALA A 375 -18.53 22.14 -38.21
C ALA A 375 -18.11 23.53 -38.74
N GLY A 376 -16.93 23.59 -39.36
CA GLY A 376 -16.53 24.71 -40.22
C GLY A 376 -17.35 24.72 -41.51
N PRO A 377 -17.50 25.88 -42.17
CA PRO A 377 -18.42 26.03 -43.28
C PRO A 377 -17.88 25.35 -44.55
N GLY A 378 -18.76 24.53 -45.13
CA GLY A 378 -18.92 24.15 -46.53
C GLY A 378 -17.75 24.28 -47.51
N GLU A 379 -17.31 23.13 -48.01
CA GLU A 379 -17.00 22.99 -49.44
C GLU A 379 -17.91 21.89 -50.02
N ALA A 380 -18.74 22.32 -50.97
CA ALA A 380 -19.63 21.48 -51.73
C ALA A 380 -18.84 20.67 -52.75
N GLN A 381 -19.20 19.39 -52.93
CA GLN A 381 -19.12 18.75 -54.24
C GLN A 381 -20.13 17.61 -54.34
N ASP A 382 -21.21 17.97 -55.04
CA ASP A 382 -21.99 17.26 -56.03
C ASP A 382 -22.18 15.73 -55.98
N THR A 383 -23.46 15.40 -56.15
CA THR A 383 -24.07 14.08 -56.12
C THR A 383 -23.94 13.35 -57.46
N ALA A 384 -23.68 12.04 -57.43
CA ALA A 384 -24.20 11.12 -58.44
C ALA A 384 -24.34 9.71 -57.86
N ALA A 385 -25.59 9.26 -57.76
CA ALA A 385 -25.97 7.89 -57.44
C ALA A 385 -26.02 7.07 -58.74
N VAL A 386 -25.50 5.83 -58.75
CA VAL A 386 -25.92 4.79 -59.70
C VAL A 386 -25.85 3.40 -59.04
N GLU A 387 -27.05 2.83 -58.85
CA GLU A 387 -27.50 1.44 -58.95
C GLU A 387 -26.63 0.23 -58.55
N LYS A 388 -27.21 -0.61 -57.68
CA LYS A 388 -27.01 -2.08 -57.63
C LYS A 388 -27.73 -2.74 -58.82
N PRO A 389 -27.25 -3.90 -59.33
CA PRO A 389 -27.92 -5.15 -58.93
C PRO A 389 -27.07 -6.45 -58.92
N THR A 390 -27.42 -7.31 -57.95
CA THR A 390 -27.61 -8.79 -57.95
C THR A 390 -26.55 -9.83 -58.40
N SER A 391 -26.64 -10.96 -57.66
CA SER A 391 -26.42 -12.40 -57.99
C SER A 391 -25.02 -13.05 -57.92
N ASP A 392 -24.81 -13.77 -56.80
CA ASP A 392 -24.57 -15.23 -56.68
C ASP A 392 -23.25 -15.86 -57.24
N PRO A 393 -22.93 -17.16 -57.01
CA PRO A 393 -21.92 -17.59 -56.03
C PRO A 393 -20.79 -18.47 -56.60
N ALA A 394 -19.87 -18.86 -55.71
CA ALA A 394 -18.91 -19.99 -55.80
C ALA A 394 -17.64 -19.85 -56.67
N LEU A 395 -16.47 -19.96 -56.05
CA LEU A 395 -15.55 -21.12 -56.13
C LEU A 395 -14.19 -20.82 -55.45
N VAL A 396 -13.78 -21.76 -54.60
CA VAL A 396 -12.47 -21.99 -53.93
C VAL A 396 -11.50 -22.55 -55.00
N PRO A 397 -10.14 -22.45 -54.89
CA PRO A 397 -9.31 -22.40 -53.68
C PRO A 397 -8.46 -21.16 -53.41
#